data_AF-A0A0P1KW44-F1
#
_entry.id   AF-A0A0P1KW44-F1
#
_cell.length_a   1.000
_cell.length_b   1.000
_cell.length_c   1.000
_cell.angle_alpha   90.00
_cell.angle_beta   90.00
_cell.angle_gamma   90.00
#
_symmetry.space_group_name_H-M   'P 1'
#
loop_
_entity.id
_entity.type
_entity.pdbx_description
1 polymer ?
#
loop_
_entity_poly.entity_id
_entity_poly.type
_entity_poly.pdbx_seq_one_letter_code
_entity_poly.pdbx_strand_id
1 'polypeptide(L)'
;MTTKYPSTMSCTEAFDQLSACYSVGGQFRNYYRYGEFNACTRQLEKFKFCVLHGTDPVKIQQWYRDQAEYNAKHKGSSEEIWEER
;
A
#
# COMPACT_ATOMS: atom_id res chain seq x y z
N MET A 1 26.19 -2.25 -1.07
CA MET A 1 25.07 -2.77 -1.89
C MET A 1 23.82 -2.03 -1.45
N THR A 2 23.34 -1.08 -2.24
CA THR A 2 22.07 -0.40 -1.98
C THR A 2 20.96 -1.39 -2.29
N THR A 3 20.20 -1.81 -1.28
CA THR A 3 19.04 -2.67 -1.50
C THR A 3 17.97 -1.84 -2.23
N LYS A 4 17.46 -2.32 -3.37
CA LYS A 4 16.44 -1.64 -4.19
C LYS A 4 15.18 -1.25 -3.41
N TYR A 5 14.88 -1.97 -2.33
CA TYR A 5 13.69 -1.79 -1.50
C TYR A 5 14.07 -1.41 -0.05
N PRO A 6 13.22 -0.63 0.65
CA PRO A 6 13.46 -0.24 2.02
C PRO A 6 13.40 -1.46 2.97
N SER A 7 14.22 -1.41 4.02
CA SER A 7 14.30 -2.45 5.06
C SER A 7 13.47 -2.12 6.31
N THR A 8 12.89 -0.93 6.38
CA THR A 8 12.10 -0.45 7.52
C THR A 8 10.68 -0.09 7.05
N MET A 9 9.72 -0.24 7.96
CA MET A 9 8.33 0.13 7.74
C MET A 9 7.77 0.76 9.03
N SER A 10 6.97 1.82 8.90
CA SER A 10 6.29 2.46 10.02
C SER A 10 4.86 1.93 10.19
N CYS A 11 4.57 1.29 11.32
CA CYS A 11 3.23 0.75 11.58
C CYS A 11 2.21 1.84 11.96
N THR A 12 2.67 2.98 12.49
CA THR A 12 1.81 4.15 12.72
C THR A 12 1.35 4.73 11.39
N GLU A 13 2.25 4.87 10.43
CA GLU A 13 1.90 5.34 9.08
C GLU A 13 0.94 4.37 8.37
N ALA A 14 1.16 3.06 8.51
CA ALA A 14 0.25 2.06 7.95
C ALA A 14 -1.16 2.13 8.59
N PHE A 15 -1.23 2.41 9.89
CA PHE A 15 -2.51 2.63 10.58
C PHE A 15 -3.20 3.92 10.14
N ASP A 16 -2.46 5.02 9.99
CA ASP A 16 -3.01 6.29 9.51
C ASP A 16 -3.60 6.17 8.11
N GLN A 17 -2.94 5.38 7.24
CA GLN A 17 -3.47 5.08 5.90
C GLN A 17 -4.75 4.25 5.95
N LEU A 18 -4.82 3.28 6.86
CA LEU A 18 -6.02 2.45 7.04
C LEU A 18 -7.19 3.28 7.57
N SER A 19 -6.96 4.08 8.61
CA SER A 19 -7.99 4.94 9.20
C SER A 19 -8.47 6.00 8.21
N ALA A 20 -7.57 6.60 7.43
CA ALA A 20 -7.92 7.53 6.36
C ALA A 20 -8.80 6.87 5.29
N CYS A 21 -8.55 5.60 4.95
CA CYS A 21 -9.39 4.86 4.00
C CYS A 21 -10.80 4.62 4.55
N TYR A 22 -10.94 4.21 5.82
CA TYR A 22 -12.25 4.01 6.45
C TYR A 22 -12.97 5.30 6.85
N SER A 23 -12.27 6.42 6.86
CA SER A 23 -12.89 7.71 7.16
C SER A 23 -14.04 8.01 6.21
N VAL A 24 -15.06 8.71 6.71
CA VAL A 24 -16.24 9.10 5.93
C VAL A 24 -15.83 9.86 4.67
N GLY A 25 -14.86 10.78 4.78
CA GLY A 25 -14.36 11.53 3.63
C GLY A 25 -13.65 10.65 2.59
N GLY A 26 -12.85 9.68 3.04
CA GLY A 26 -12.18 8.72 2.16
C GLY A 26 -13.18 7.84 1.39
N GLN A 27 -14.15 7.29 2.12
CA GLN A 27 -15.22 6.46 1.55
C GLN A 27 -16.13 7.23 0.60
N PHE A 28 -16.52 8.47 0.95
CA PHE A 28 -17.35 9.31 0.09
C PHE A 28 -16.62 9.67 -1.21
N ARG A 29 -15.31 9.98 -1.15
CA ARG A 29 -14.51 10.24 -2.35
C ARG A 29 -14.43 9.02 -3.26
N ASN A 30 -14.27 7.83 -2.68
CA ASN A 30 -14.27 6.58 -3.45
C ASN A 30 -15.61 6.34 -4.13
N TYR A 31 -16.70 6.50 -3.38
CA TYR A 31 -18.06 6.35 -3.90
C TYR A 31 -18.36 7.36 -5.02
N TYR A 32 -17.95 8.63 -4.87
CA TYR A 32 -18.12 9.63 -5.92
C TYR A 32 -17.40 9.26 -7.22
N ARG A 33 -16.20 8.66 -7.13
CA ARG A 33 -15.37 8.34 -8.30
C ARG A 33 -15.75 7.02 -8.97
N TYR A 34 -16.09 6.00 -8.19
CA TYR A 34 -16.27 4.62 -8.67
C TYR A 34 -17.69 4.07 -8.45
N GLY A 35 -18.56 4.78 -7.73
CA GLY A 35 -19.93 4.36 -7.44
C GLY A 35 -20.05 3.31 -6.31
N GLU A 36 -18.95 2.97 -5.63
CA GLU A 36 -18.92 1.95 -4.58
C GLU A 36 -18.04 2.36 -3.40
N PHE A 37 -18.34 1.79 -2.23
CA PHE A 37 -17.49 1.92 -1.05
C PHE A 37 -16.26 1.02 -1.16
N ASN A 38 -15.13 1.49 -0.65
CA ASN A 38 -13.89 0.73 -0.67
C ASN A 38 -13.79 -0.17 0.56
N ALA A 39 -13.51 -1.45 0.37
CA ALA A 39 -13.28 -2.39 1.48
C ALA A 39 -11.95 -2.15 2.24
N CYS A 40 -11.07 -1.28 1.73
CA CYS A 40 -9.76 -0.92 2.31
C CYS A 40 -8.84 -2.13 2.54
N THR A 41 -9.00 -3.20 1.76
CA THR A 41 -8.28 -4.47 1.91
C THR A 41 -6.78 -4.29 1.83
N ARG A 42 -6.30 -3.50 0.86
CA ARG A 42 -4.87 -3.25 0.65
C ARG A 42 -4.20 -2.54 1.84
N GLN A 43 -4.85 -1.51 2.38
CA GLN A 43 -4.36 -0.79 3.56
C GLN A 43 -4.42 -1.68 4.81
N LEU A 44 -5.45 -2.51 4.93
CA LEU A 44 -5.61 -3.46 6.02
C LEU A 44 -4.51 -4.53 6.00
N GLU A 45 -4.19 -5.08 4.83
CA GLU A 45 -3.11 -6.03 4.62
C GLU A 45 -1.74 -5.42 4.96
N LYS A 46 -1.48 -4.17 4.55
CA LYS A 46 -0.26 -3.44 4.93
C LYS A 46 -0.14 -3.29 6.44
N PHE A 47 -1.22 -2.89 7.11
CA PHE A 47 -1.23 -2.74 8.57
C PHE A 47 -0.99 -4.08 9.27
N LYS A 48 -1.72 -5.14 8.88
CA LYS A 48 -1.54 -6.50 9.42
C LYS A 48 -0.11 -7.00 9.23
N PHE A 49 0.45 -6.81 8.04
CA PHE A 49 1.83 -7.17 7.74
C PHE A 49 2.80 -6.43 8.66
N CYS A 50 2.64 -5.13 8.84
CA CYS A 50 3.52 -4.35 9.72
C CYS A 50 3.45 -4.82 11.17
N VAL A 51 2.24 -5.09 11.68
CA VAL A 51 2.06 -5.58 13.06
C VAL A 51 2.74 -6.94 13.27
N LEU A 52 2.70 -7.82 12.27
CA LEU A 52 3.25 -9.19 12.38
C LEU A 52 4.74 -9.29 12.06
N HIS A 53 5.24 -8.45 11.14
CA HIS A 53 6.56 -8.60 10.52
C HIS A 53 7.39 -7.30 10.46
N GLY A 54 6.93 -6.22 11.10
CA GLY A 54 7.58 -4.91 11.06
C GLY A 54 8.97 -4.84 11.69
N THR A 55 9.41 -5.89 12.40
CA THR A 55 10.76 -5.99 12.95
C THR A 55 11.75 -6.73 12.02
N ASP A 56 11.25 -7.45 11.00
CA ASP A 56 12.04 -8.32 10.14
C ASP A 56 12.42 -7.60 8.82
N PRO A 57 13.66 -7.09 8.66
CA PRO A 57 14.03 -6.29 7.50
C PRO A 57 13.96 -7.07 6.17
N VAL A 58 14.21 -8.38 6.21
CA VAL A 58 14.15 -9.25 5.02
C VAL A 58 12.70 -9.41 4.54
N LYS A 59 11.76 -9.63 5.46
CA LYS A 59 10.34 -9.75 5.11
C LYS A 59 9.79 -8.43 4.60
N ILE A 60 10.20 -7.31 5.18
CA ILE A 60 9.81 -5.97 4.73
C ILE A 60 10.25 -5.76 3.28
N GLN A 61 11.51 -6.08 2.96
CA GLN A 61 12.02 -5.96 1.58
C GLN A 61 11.25 -6.87 0.61
N GLN A 62 10.92 -8.09 1.03
CA GLN A 62 10.09 -9.01 0.23
C GLN A 62 8.70 -8.42 -0.03
N TRP A 63 8.04 -7.89 1.01
CA TRP A 63 6.73 -7.25 0.87
C TRP A 63 6.76 -6.08 -0.12
N TYR A 64 7.77 -5.21 -0.05
CA TYR A 64 7.90 -4.10 -1.00
C TYR A 64 8.18 -4.57 -2.43
N ARG A 65 8.94 -5.65 -2.61
CA ARG A 65 9.14 -6.29 -3.91
C ARG A 65 7.81 -6.81 -4.46
N ASP A 66 7.08 -7.58 -3.67
CA ASP A 66 5.80 -8.18 -4.08
C ASP A 66 4.77 -7.10 -4.42
N GLN A 67 4.74 -6.00 -3.68
CA GLN A 67 3.89 -4.85 -3.98
C GLN A 67 4.28 -4.15 -5.29
N ALA A 68 5.58 -4.02 -5.57
CA ALA A 68 6.06 -3.46 -6.84
C ALA A 68 5.66 -4.36 -8.03
N GLU A 69 5.81 -5.67 -7.89
CA GLU A 69 5.37 -6.64 -8.89
C GLU A 69 3.85 -6.63 -9.11
N TYR A 70 3.07 -6.53 -8.02
CA TYR A 70 1.62 -6.39 -8.10
C TYR A 70 1.21 -5.12 -8.84
N ASN A 71 1.80 -3.98 -8.50
CA ASN A 71 1.55 -2.70 -9.17
C ASN A 71 1.94 -2.73 -10.65
N ALA A 72 3.07 -3.36 -10.98
CA ALA A 72 3.52 -3.50 -12.37
C ALA A 72 2.54 -4.32 -13.23
N LYS A 73 1.79 -5.25 -12.63
CA LYS A 73 0.74 -6.02 -13.32
C LYS A 73 -0.58 -5.28 -13.42
N HIS A 74 -0.90 -4.42 -12.44
CA HIS A 74 -2.17 -3.70 -12.34
C HIS A 74 -2.00 -2.20 -12.67
N LYS A 75 -1.11 -1.89 -13.62
CA LYS A 75 -0.84 -0.50 -14.01
C LYS A 75 -2.12 0.21 -14.42
N GLY A 76 -2.38 1.36 -13.80
CA GLY A 76 -3.43 2.27 -14.24
C GLY A 76 -3.02 3.05 -15.48
N SER A 77 -3.96 3.79 -16.08
CA SER A 77 -3.71 4.53 -17.34
C SER A 77 -2.56 5.56 -17.24
N SER A 78 -2.28 6.09 -16.05
CA SER A 78 -1.16 7.02 -15.84
C SER A 78 0.19 6.33 -15.72
N GLU A 79 0.23 5.10 -15.23
CA GLU A 79 1.45 4.33 -14.97
C GLU A 79 2.00 3.64 -16.24
N GLU A 80 1.29 3.77 -17.37
CA GLU A 80 1.79 3.43 -18.70
C GLU A 80 2.79 4.46 -19.25
N ILE A 81 2.67 5.73 -18.82
CA ILE A 81 3.49 6.83 -19.33
C ILE A 81 4.74 7.02 -18.47
N TRP A 82 4.62 6.79 -17.15
CA TRP A 82 5.67 7.08 -16.18
C TRP A 82 6.37 5.81 -15.70
N GLU A 83 7.71 5.80 -15.80
CA GLU A 83 8.56 4.74 -15.25
C GLU A 83 8.90 4.96 -13.77
N GLU A 84 9.05 3.86 -13.03
CA GLU A 84 9.46 3.87 -11.62
C GLU A 84 10.91 4.38 -11.51
N ARG A 85 11.16 5.37 -10.63
CA ARG A 85 12.48 6.01 -10.44
C ARG A 85 13.28 5.32 -9.34
#